data_AF-A0A1F9CQI4-F1
#
_entry.id   AF-A0A1F9CQI4-F1
#
_cell.length_a   1.000
_cell.length_b   1.000
_cell.length_c   1.000
_cell.angle_alpha   90.00
_cell.angle_beta   90.00
_cell.angle_gamma   90.00
#
_symmetry.space_group_name_H-M   'P 1'
#
loop_
_entity.id
_entity.type
_entity.pdbx_description
1 polymer ?
#
loop_
_entity_poly.entity_id
_entity_poly.type
_entity_poly.pdbx_seq_one_letter_code
_entity_poly.pdbx_strand_id
1 'polypeptide(L)'
;MEALKGLKPHVITLEFSAYGLSYRLRKKRSLSHCLLRGLHEIHGNDGLNVSELKKLLRSTGIGGIRALLDLPFEYKGARFYSHCRAIPLYCVDISSYSRQLLSTIDDLLSQENLKMVIALGDAPLQEAAAREYKHAEAFLLDGRQSPWIHLIPADEVWKKRERIMAGRIRKIVARYPGRQIVHISGWQHLAAQQGTLFRLLDDLKPKRFLLGRLFL
;
A
#
# COMPACT_ATOMS: atom_id res chain seq x y z
N MET A 1 -11.68 6.72 -6.05
CA MET A 1 -13.13 6.54 -5.79
C MET A 1 -13.93 6.26 -7.05
N GLU A 2 -13.65 6.94 -8.16
CA GLU A 2 -14.38 6.73 -9.42
C GLU A 2 -14.31 5.30 -9.94
N ALA A 3 -13.15 4.64 -9.86
CA ALA A 3 -13.02 3.23 -10.22
C ALA A 3 -14.00 2.31 -9.47
N LEU A 4 -14.16 2.49 -8.15
CA LEU A 4 -15.14 1.72 -7.36
C LEU A 4 -16.58 2.09 -7.73
N LYS A 5 -16.86 3.34 -8.11
CA LYS A 5 -18.18 3.74 -8.59
C LYS A 5 -18.53 3.03 -9.91
N GLY A 6 -17.58 2.91 -10.83
CA GLY A 6 -17.76 2.19 -12.09
C GLY A 6 -17.95 0.68 -11.90
N LEU A 7 -17.14 0.07 -11.02
CA LEU A 7 -17.21 -1.37 -10.76
C LEU A 7 -18.41 -1.80 -9.92
N LYS A 8 -19.02 -0.92 -9.12
CA LYS A 8 -20.19 -1.23 -8.25
C LYS A 8 -20.02 -2.54 -7.43
N PRO A 9 -18.93 -2.69 -6.66
CA PRO A 9 -18.71 -3.90 -5.87
C PRO A 9 -19.82 -4.09 -4.83
N HIS A 10 -20.13 -5.36 -4.56
CA HIS A 10 -20.96 -5.76 -3.43
C HIS A 10 -20.12 -6.03 -2.17
N VAL A 11 -18.83 -6.34 -2.35
CA VAL A 11 -17.86 -6.56 -1.28
C VAL A 11 -16.51 -6.02 -1.72
N ILE A 12 -15.80 -5.37 -0.81
CA ILE A 12 -14.42 -4.96 -1.04
C ILE A 12 -13.50 -5.80 -0.15
N THR A 13 -12.42 -6.30 -0.74
CA THR A 13 -11.28 -6.84 0.02
C THR A 13 -10.05 -5.99 -0.27
N LEU A 14 -9.16 -5.86 0.71
CA LEU A 14 -8.00 -4.98 0.63
C LEU A 14 -6.76 -5.70 1.18
N GLU A 15 -5.65 -5.59 0.46
CA GLU A 15 -4.30 -5.95 0.91
C GLU A 15 -3.85 -5.00 2.04
N PHE A 16 -4.46 -5.19 3.21
CA PHE A 16 -4.12 -4.48 4.43
C PHE A 16 -4.41 -5.40 5.60
N SER A 17 -3.59 -5.36 6.65
CA SER A 17 -3.76 -6.24 7.79
C SER A 17 -4.52 -5.55 8.92
N ALA A 18 -5.30 -6.34 9.68
CA ALA A 18 -5.99 -5.81 10.86
C ALA A 18 -5.03 -5.24 11.90
N TYR A 19 -3.83 -5.84 12.04
CA TYR A 19 -2.78 -5.31 12.91
C TYR A 19 -2.27 -3.95 12.41
N GLY A 20 -1.94 -3.83 11.12
CA GLY A 20 -1.45 -2.59 10.53
C GLY A 20 -2.45 -1.43 10.63
N LEU A 21 -3.74 -1.72 10.46
CA LEU A 21 -4.83 -0.79 10.71
C LEU A 21 -4.85 -0.33 12.17
N SER A 22 -4.94 -1.29 13.10
CA SER A 22 -5.08 -1.01 14.53
C SER A 22 -3.86 -0.27 15.10
N TYR A 23 -2.65 -0.64 14.65
CA TYR A 23 -1.41 0.03 15.03
C TYR A 23 -1.44 1.50 14.63
N ARG A 24 -1.72 1.79 13.35
CA ARG A 24 -1.75 3.17 12.84
C ARG A 24 -2.84 4.00 13.51
N LEU A 25 -4.05 3.46 13.69
CA LEU A 25 -5.12 4.19 14.39
C LEU A 25 -4.72 4.58 15.82
N ARG A 26 -4.08 3.67 16.57
CA ARG A 26 -3.64 3.97 17.95
C ARG A 26 -2.44 4.90 18.02
N LYS A 27 -1.50 4.78 17.08
CA LYS A 27 -0.20 5.44 17.16
C LYS A 27 -0.08 6.70 16.29
N LYS A 28 -1.05 6.99 15.43
CA LYS A 28 -1.01 8.10 14.44
C LYS A 28 -0.47 9.40 15.01
N ARG A 29 -1.05 9.89 16.12
CA ARG A 29 -0.66 11.17 16.73
C ARG A 29 0.78 11.11 17.26
N SER A 30 1.12 10.04 17.99
CA SER A 30 2.46 9.84 18.54
C SER A 30 3.53 9.78 17.45
N LEU A 31 3.29 8.98 16.39
CA LEU A 31 4.25 8.80 15.30
C LEU A 31 4.44 10.08 14.48
N SER A 32 3.35 10.80 14.22
CA SER A 32 3.41 12.09 13.54
C SER A 32 4.19 13.12 14.35
N HIS A 33 3.98 13.13 15.68
CA HIS A 33 4.73 14.00 16.58
C HIS A 33 6.21 13.63 16.64
N CYS A 34 6.55 12.34 16.76
CA CYS A 34 7.94 11.88 16.74
C CYS A 34 8.67 12.29 15.45
N LEU A 35 8.03 12.10 14.29
CA LEU A 35 8.60 12.51 13.00
C LEU A 35 8.85 14.03 12.97
N LEU A 36 7.85 14.84 13.30
CA LEU A 36 7.99 16.30 13.28
C LEU A 36 9.05 16.80 14.26
N ARG A 37 9.08 16.24 15.47
CA ARG A 37 10.09 16.58 16.48
C ARG A 37 11.49 16.24 15.97
N GLY A 38 11.70 15.04 15.42
CA GLY A 38 12.99 14.65 14.86
C GLY A 38 13.44 15.57 13.71
N LEU A 39 12.51 16.01 12.85
CA LEU A 39 12.83 16.98 11.80
C LEU A 39 13.26 18.34 12.36
N HIS A 40 12.58 18.84 13.39
CA HIS A 40 12.97 20.08 14.07
C HIS A 40 14.32 19.95 14.79
N GLU A 41 14.58 18.83 15.46
CA GLU A 41 15.87 18.56 16.11
C GLU A 41 17.04 18.51 15.10
N ILE A 42 16.79 18.05 13.87
CA ILE A 42 17.81 18.01 12.80
C ILE A 42 18.12 19.41 12.25
N HIS A 43 17.11 20.26 12.09
CA HIS A 43 17.26 21.58 11.46
C HIS A 43 17.47 22.72 12.48
N GLY A 44 17.29 22.45 13.77
CA GLY A 44 17.21 23.47 14.81
C GLY A 44 15.85 24.16 14.87
N ASN A 45 15.55 24.81 15.99
CA ASN A 45 14.24 25.45 16.24
C ASN A 45 13.89 26.54 15.21
N ASP A 46 14.89 27.21 14.62
CA ASP A 46 14.70 28.30 13.67
C ASP A 46 15.00 27.90 12.21
N GLY A 47 15.54 26.70 11.97
CA GLY A 47 16.06 26.29 10.67
C GLY A 47 15.10 25.50 9.80
N LEU A 48 13.87 25.23 10.24
CA LEU A 48 12.85 24.54 9.44
C LEU A 48 11.62 25.42 9.25
N ASN A 49 11.62 26.18 8.16
CA ASN A 49 10.46 26.98 7.80
C ASN A 49 9.36 26.13 7.13
N VAL A 50 8.17 26.72 6.98
CA VAL A 50 7.00 26.03 6.40
C VAL A 50 7.25 25.53 4.98
N SER A 51 8.06 26.23 4.18
CA SER A 51 8.36 25.84 2.80
C SER A 51 9.25 24.60 2.75
N GLU A 52 10.30 24.56 3.57
CA GLU A 52 11.22 23.43 3.69
C GLU A 52 10.52 22.19 4.21
N LEU A 53 9.70 22.35 5.26
CA LEU A 53 8.88 21.26 5.78
C LEU A 53 7.95 20.70 4.69
N LYS A 54 7.30 21.55 3.90
CA LYS A 54 6.48 21.11 2.77
C LYS A 54 7.29 20.36 1.72
N LYS A 55 8.53 20.79 1.44
CA LYS A 55 9.44 20.11 0.51
C LYS A 55 9.81 18.72 1.01
N LEU A 56 10.24 18.59 2.26
CA LEU A 56 10.57 17.30 2.89
C LEU A 56 9.37 16.35 2.90
N LEU A 57 8.19 16.84 3.29
CA LEU A 57 6.98 16.00 3.33
C LEU A 57 6.49 15.56 1.94
N ARG A 58 7.02 16.15 0.86
CA ARG A 58 6.74 15.77 -0.54
C ARG A 58 7.88 14.98 -1.18
N SER A 59 9.00 14.79 -0.48
CA SER A 59 10.14 14.03 -1.00
C SER A 59 9.91 12.52 -0.81
N THR A 60 10.63 11.70 -1.57
CA THR A 60 10.57 10.24 -1.46
C THR A 60 11.00 9.73 -0.09
N GLY A 61 11.97 10.41 0.55
CA GLY A 61 12.44 10.06 1.88
C GLY A 61 11.40 10.32 2.96
N ILE A 62 11.29 11.58 3.40
CA ILE A 62 10.41 11.96 4.52
C ILE A 62 8.93 11.82 4.15
N GLY A 63 8.54 12.15 2.92
CA GLY A 63 7.18 11.90 2.43
C GLY A 63 6.85 10.41 2.39
N GLY A 64 7.81 9.54 2.06
CA GLY A 64 7.67 8.08 2.11
C GLY A 64 7.45 7.56 3.54
N ILE A 65 8.25 8.02 4.51
CA ILE A 65 8.04 7.70 5.93
C ILE A 65 6.64 8.17 6.37
N ARG A 66 6.26 9.41 6.06
CA ARG A 66 4.92 9.92 6.41
C ARG A 66 3.82 9.04 5.81
N ALA A 67 3.95 8.62 4.55
CA ALA A 67 2.98 7.73 3.90
C ALA A 67 2.92 6.36 4.58
N LEU A 68 4.06 5.82 5.01
CA LEU A 68 4.13 4.58 5.79
C LEU A 68 3.38 4.69 7.13
N LEU A 69 3.50 5.82 7.83
CA LEU A 69 2.89 6.03 9.15
C LEU A 69 1.38 6.31 9.09
N ASP A 70 0.87 6.88 7.99
CA ASP A 70 -0.55 7.18 7.82
C ASP A 70 -1.33 5.96 7.31
N LEU A 71 -2.67 6.04 7.36
CA LEU A 71 -3.52 5.04 6.72
C LEU A 71 -3.34 5.09 5.20
N PRO A 72 -3.20 3.93 4.53
CA PRO A 72 -3.06 3.87 3.07
C PRO A 72 -4.20 4.58 2.35
N PHE A 73 -3.89 5.18 1.20
CA PHE A 73 -4.88 5.85 0.36
C PHE A 73 -6.01 4.89 -0.05
N GLU A 74 -5.66 3.65 -0.37
CA GLU A 74 -6.55 2.57 -0.76
C GLU A 74 -7.54 2.26 0.36
N TYR A 75 -7.06 2.18 1.61
CA TYR A 75 -7.92 1.96 2.77
C TYR A 75 -8.90 3.11 2.96
N LYS A 76 -8.43 4.36 2.92
CA LYS A 76 -9.30 5.55 3.06
C LYS A 76 -10.40 5.56 2.00
N GLY A 77 -10.03 5.33 0.73
CA GLY A 77 -10.98 5.29 -0.37
C GLY A 77 -11.97 4.13 -0.28
N ALA A 78 -11.50 2.93 0.03
CA ALA A 78 -12.34 1.74 0.19
C ALA A 78 -13.29 1.90 1.38
N ARG A 79 -12.81 2.42 2.52
CA ARG A 79 -13.61 2.63 3.72
C ARG A 79 -14.71 3.65 3.50
N PHE A 80 -14.39 4.78 2.85
CA PHE A 80 -15.38 5.80 2.50
C PHE A 80 -16.46 5.20 1.59
N TYR A 81 -16.06 4.53 0.51
CA TYR A 81 -17.01 3.91 -0.42
C TYR A 81 -17.89 2.86 0.26
N SER A 82 -17.28 1.97 1.05
CA SER A 82 -17.96 0.94 1.83
C SER A 82 -19.02 1.54 2.76
N HIS A 83 -18.68 2.63 3.45
CA HIS A 83 -19.62 3.33 4.31
C HIS A 83 -20.79 3.94 3.54
N CYS A 84 -20.52 4.70 2.47
CA CYS A 84 -21.56 5.35 1.67
C CYS A 84 -22.52 4.37 0.98
N ARG A 85 -22.06 3.14 0.70
CA ARG A 85 -22.85 2.10 0.01
C ARG A 85 -23.36 1.00 0.94
N ALA A 86 -23.06 1.08 2.24
CA ALA A 86 -23.37 0.05 3.22
C ALA A 86 -22.91 -1.37 2.81
N ILE A 87 -21.75 -1.47 2.16
CA ILE A 87 -21.16 -2.77 1.74
C ILE A 87 -19.99 -3.17 2.64
N PRO A 88 -19.73 -4.48 2.83
CA PRO A 88 -18.63 -4.94 3.65
C PRO A 88 -17.24 -4.64 3.04
N LEU A 89 -16.28 -4.32 3.91
CA LEU A 89 -14.86 -4.15 3.61
C LEU A 89 -14.02 -5.11 4.48
N TYR A 90 -13.22 -5.96 3.85
CA TYR A 90 -12.34 -6.92 4.54
C TYR A 90 -10.86 -6.61 4.29
N CYS A 91 -10.09 -6.49 5.37
CA CYS A 91 -8.63 -6.43 5.35
C CYS A 91 -8.09 -7.87 5.35
N VAL A 92 -7.46 -8.32 4.26
CA VAL A 92 -7.13 -9.75 4.05
C VAL A 92 -5.65 -10.08 4.23
N ASP A 93 -4.78 -9.10 4.49
CA ASP A 93 -3.34 -9.33 4.63
C ASP A 93 -2.94 -9.88 6.01
N ILE A 94 -1.73 -10.46 6.10
CA ILE A 94 -1.21 -11.14 7.29
C ILE A 94 -0.70 -10.13 8.32
N SER A 95 -1.27 -10.21 9.52
CA SER A 95 -0.86 -9.39 10.66
C SER A 95 0.58 -9.59 11.12
N SER A 96 1.14 -10.80 11.04
CA SER A 96 2.53 -11.06 11.47
C SER A 96 3.55 -10.32 10.60
N TYR A 97 3.30 -10.26 9.28
CA TYR A 97 4.15 -9.52 8.35
C TYR A 97 4.13 -8.02 8.68
N SER A 98 2.95 -7.44 8.86
CA SER A 98 2.85 -6.04 9.30
C SER A 98 3.46 -5.80 10.68
N ARG A 99 3.40 -6.78 11.60
CA ARG A 99 4.02 -6.64 12.94
C ARG A 99 5.54 -6.53 12.85
N GLN A 100 6.17 -7.37 12.04
CA GLN A 100 7.61 -7.34 11.81
C GLN A 100 8.05 -6.04 11.13
N LEU A 101 7.31 -5.58 10.12
CA LEU A 101 7.62 -4.31 9.45
C LEU A 101 7.42 -3.10 10.37
N LEU A 102 6.37 -3.11 11.21
CA LEU A 102 6.05 -1.96 12.07
C LEU A 102 6.85 -1.96 13.37
N SER A 103 7.54 -3.05 13.73
CA SER A 103 8.41 -3.09 14.92
C SER A 103 9.70 -2.28 14.74
N THR A 104 10.08 -1.93 13.52
CA THR A 104 11.28 -1.11 13.23
C THR A 104 10.97 0.38 13.11
N ILE A 105 9.72 0.81 13.32
CA ILE A 105 9.33 2.21 13.16
C ILE A 105 10.09 3.14 14.11
N ASP A 106 10.30 2.73 15.35
CA ASP A 106 10.99 3.59 16.32
C ASP A 106 12.45 3.82 15.91
N ASP A 107 13.10 2.78 15.36
CA ASP A 107 14.43 2.88 14.77
C ASP A 107 14.45 3.76 13.51
N LEU A 108 13.49 3.57 12.58
CA LEU A 108 13.35 4.41 11.38
C LEU A 108 13.18 5.90 11.72
N LEU A 109 12.56 6.21 12.86
CA LEU A 109 12.34 7.57 13.35
C LEU A 109 13.48 8.11 14.22
N SER A 110 14.59 7.36 14.37
CA SER A 110 15.79 7.86 15.02
C SER A 110 16.38 9.05 14.26
N GLN A 111 17.04 9.95 14.98
CA GLN A 111 17.63 11.14 14.36
C GLN A 111 18.65 10.79 13.28
N GLU A 112 19.44 9.72 13.50
CA GLU A 112 20.43 9.22 12.55
C GLU A 112 19.79 8.74 11.25
N ASN A 113 18.76 7.88 11.35
CA ASN A 113 18.06 7.37 10.18
C ASN A 113 17.30 8.48 9.45
N LEU A 114 16.71 9.44 10.16
CA LEU A 114 16.06 10.58 9.52
C LEU A 114 17.06 11.46 8.75
N LYS A 115 18.27 11.70 9.27
CA LYS A 115 19.33 12.41 8.55
C LYS A 115 19.72 11.68 7.26
N MET A 116 19.90 10.36 7.33
CA MET A 116 20.17 9.54 6.15
C MET A 116 19.05 9.60 5.11
N VAL A 117 17.80 9.49 5.55
CA VAL A 117 16.63 9.53 4.66
C VAL A 117 16.47 10.91 4.00
N ILE A 118 16.78 11.99 4.70
CA ILE A 118 16.82 13.35 4.12
C ILE A 118 17.92 13.44 3.06
N ALA A 119 19.12 12.93 3.36
CA ALA A 119 20.26 13.00 2.45
C ALA A 119 20.07 12.18 1.15
N LEU A 120 19.37 11.05 1.24
CA LEU A 120 19.20 10.10 0.12
C LEU A 120 17.87 10.27 -0.65
N GLY A 121 16.87 10.94 -0.06
CA GLY A 121 15.49 10.91 -0.52
C GLY A 121 14.94 12.29 -0.90
N ASP A 122 15.63 13.00 -1.79
CA ASP A 122 15.28 14.37 -2.20
C ASP A 122 14.34 14.43 -3.41
N ALA A 123 14.24 13.35 -4.20
CA ALA A 123 13.36 13.26 -5.35
C ALA A 123 11.88 13.48 -4.98
N PRO A 124 11.05 14.05 -5.87
CA PRO A 124 9.62 14.20 -5.62
C PRO A 124 8.91 12.84 -5.49
N LEU A 125 8.12 12.67 -4.43
CA LEU A 125 7.35 11.44 -4.19
C LEU A 125 6.37 11.12 -5.33
N GLN A 126 5.82 12.17 -5.95
CA GLN A 126 4.90 12.05 -7.08
C GLN A 126 5.56 11.41 -8.30
N GLU A 127 6.82 11.71 -8.57
CA GLU A 127 7.58 11.11 -9.66
C GLU A 127 7.87 9.64 -9.38
N ALA A 128 8.21 9.29 -8.13
CA ALA A 128 8.39 7.90 -7.75
C ALA A 128 7.09 7.09 -7.92
N ALA A 129 5.95 7.64 -7.48
CA ALA A 129 4.65 7.01 -7.70
C ALA A 129 4.34 6.86 -9.20
N ALA A 130 4.60 7.88 -10.01
CA ALA A 130 4.39 7.82 -11.46
C ALA A 130 5.28 6.76 -12.14
N ARG A 131 6.53 6.59 -11.70
CA ARG A 131 7.42 5.52 -12.17
C ARG A 131 6.85 4.14 -11.83
N GLU A 132 6.36 3.95 -10.59
CA GLU A 132 5.72 2.69 -10.19
C GLU A 132 4.48 2.36 -11.04
N TYR A 133 3.64 3.36 -11.35
CA TYR A 133 2.52 3.14 -12.27
C TYR A 133 2.97 2.76 -13.69
N LYS A 134 4.03 3.39 -14.22
CA LYS A 134 4.59 3.03 -15.53
C LYS A 134 5.15 1.60 -15.53
N HIS A 135 5.79 1.17 -14.44
CA HIS A 135 6.24 -0.22 -14.29
C HIS A 135 5.07 -1.19 -14.26
N ALA A 136 4.04 -0.89 -13.47
CA ALA A 136 2.83 -1.69 -13.40
C ALA A 136 2.16 -1.82 -14.77
N GLU A 137 2.08 -0.73 -15.53
CA GLU A 137 1.50 -0.70 -16.88
C GLU A 137 2.31 -1.56 -17.85
N ALA A 138 3.62 -1.31 -17.97
CA ALA A 138 4.49 -2.05 -18.88
C ALA A 138 4.48 -3.56 -18.58
N PHE A 139 4.43 -3.93 -17.30
CA PHE A 139 4.43 -5.32 -16.89
C PHE A 139 3.06 -5.99 -17.08
N LEU A 140 1.98 -5.36 -16.63
CA LEU A 140 0.65 -5.98 -16.64
C LEU A 140 -0.03 -5.93 -18.01
N LEU A 141 0.25 -4.92 -18.83
CA LEU A 141 -0.39 -4.73 -20.14
C LEU A 141 0.51 -5.21 -21.28
N ASP A 142 1.79 -4.81 -21.28
CA ASP A 142 2.69 -5.09 -22.41
C ASP A 142 3.51 -6.36 -22.21
N GLY A 143 3.45 -6.98 -21.02
CA GLY A 143 4.27 -8.14 -20.65
C GLY A 143 5.78 -7.84 -20.57
N ARG A 144 6.17 -6.56 -20.59
CA ARG A 144 7.57 -6.14 -20.55
C ARG A 144 8.10 -6.17 -19.12
N GLN A 145 9.14 -6.96 -18.90
CA GLN A 145 9.86 -6.98 -17.63
C GLN A 145 11.01 -5.97 -17.67
N SER A 146 11.16 -5.18 -16.61
CA SER A 146 12.36 -4.36 -16.44
C SER A 146 13.50 -5.27 -15.94
N PRO A 147 14.65 -5.35 -16.65
CA PRO A 147 15.78 -6.16 -16.21
C PRO A 147 16.43 -5.65 -14.91
N TRP A 148 16.11 -4.41 -14.50
CA TRP A 148 16.70 -3.75 -13.33
C TRP A 148 15.90 -3.94 -12.04
N ILE A 149 14.81 -4.71 -12.08
CA ILE A 149 13.93 -4.85 -10.93
C ILE A 149 13.52 -6.32 -10.77
N HIS A 150 13.93 -6.96 -9.67
CA HIS A 150 13.26 -8.17 -9.17
C HIS A 150 11.89 -7.76 -8.62
N LEU A 151 10.92 -7.57 -9.53
CA LEU A 151 9.64 -6.90 -9.27
C LEU A 151 8.75 -7.64 -8.27
N ILE A 152 8.97 -8.95 -8.09
CA ILE A 152 8.14 -9.81 -7.26
C ILE A 152 9.05 -10.68 -6.39
N PRO A 153 8.97 -10.55 -5.06
CA PRO A 153 9.70 -11.43 -4.16
C PRO A 153 9.32 -12.90 -4.42
N ALA A 154 10.32 -13.76 -4.59
CA ALA A 154 10.11 -15.19 -4.83
C ALA A 154 10.33 -16.05 -3.58
N ASP A 155 10.53 -15.42 -2.43
CA ASP A 155 10.82 -16.10 -1.17
C ASP A 155 9.59 -16.79 -0.57
N GLU A 156 9.83 -17.71 0.38
CA GLU A 156 8.75 -18.49 1.00
C GLU A 156 7.83 -17.65 1.90
N VAL A 157 8.29 -16.52 2.44
CA VAL A 157 7.44 -15.60 3.21
C VAL A 157 6.42 -14.96 2.29
N TRP A 158 6.84 -14.51 1.10
CA TRP A 158 5.95 -13.98 0.07
C TRP A 158 4.94 -15.03 -0.39
N LYS A 159 5.38 -16.23 -0.78
CA LYS A 159 4.46 -17.30 -1.22
C LYS A 159 3.44 -17.67 -0.13
N LYS A 160 3.88 -17.72 1.14
CA LYS A 160 2.97 -17.96 2.28
C LYS A 160 1.95 -16.83 2.42
N ARG A 161 2.38 -15.57 2.24
CA ARG A 161 1.50 -14.39 2.20
C ARG A 161 0.41 -14.52 1.15
N GLU A 162 0.80 -14.82 -0.08
CA GLU A 162 -0.12 -14.97 -1.21
C GLU A 162 -1.15 -16.08 -0.99
N ARG A 163 -0.71 -17.26 -0.53
CA ARG A 163 -1.62 -18.39 -0.24
C ARG A 163 -2.66 -18.05 0.84
N ILE A 164 -2.25 -17.37 1.91
CA ILE A 164 -3.17 -16.98 2.99
C ILE A 164 -4.17 -15.93 2.50
N MET A 165 -3.73 -14.92 1.74
CA MET A 165 -4.64 -13.94 1.15
C MET A 165 -5.63 -14.61 0.19
N ALA A 166 -5.16 -15.51 -0.68
CA ALA A 166 -6.01 -16.26 -1.60
C ALA A 166 -7.06 -17.10 -0.85
N GLY A 167 -6.67 -17.81 0.21
CA GLY A 167 -7.58 -18.58 1.05
C GLY A 167 -8.64 -17.72 1.74
N ARG A 168 -8.28 -16.52 2.21
CA ARG A 168 -9.22 -15.56 2.81
C ARG A 168 -10.20 -15.01 1.78
N ILE A 169 -9.72 -14.66 0.59
CA ILE A 169 -10.58 -14.19 -0.50
C ILE A 169 -11.58 -15.27 -0.91
N ARG A 170 -11.15 -16.53 -1.07
CA ARG A 170 -12.06 -17.65 -1.37
C ARG A 170 -13.17 -17.82 -0.33
N LYS A 171 -12.84 -17.72 0.97
CA LYS A 171 -13.85 -17.78 2.04
C LYS A 171 -14.87 -16.65 1.92
N ILE A 172 -14.43 -15.45 1.52
CA ILE A 172 -15.31 -14.31 1.30
C ILE A 172 -16.19 -14.56 0.05
N VAL A 173 -15.61 -15.04 -1.05
CA VAL A 173 -16.36 -15.40 -2.27
C VAL A 173 -17.46 -16.42 -1.98
N ALA A 174 -17.13 -17.49 -1.25
CA ALA A 174 -18.09 -18.51 -0.84
C ALA A 174 -19.22 -17.96 0.04
N ARG A 175 -18.94 -16.94 0.87
CA ARG A 175 -19.95 -16.27 1.71
C ARG A 175 -20.91 -15.39 0.91
N TYR A 176 -20.52 -14.93 -0.27
CA TYR A 176 -21.29 -14.00 -1.10
C TYR A 176 -21.48 -14.55 -2.53
N PRO A 177 -22.20 -15.67 -2.71
CA PRO A 177 -22.38 -16.29 -4.02
C PRO A 177 -23.06 -15.35 -5.01
N GLY A 178 -22.56 -15.31 -6.26
CA GLY A 178 -23.08 -14.45 -7.32
C GLY A 178 -22.84 -12.95 -7.14
N ARG A 179 -22.14 -12.53 -6.08
CA ARG A 179 -21.85 -11.12 -5.82
C ARG A 179 -20.52 -10.70 -6.41
N GLN A 180 -20.47 -9.48 -6.91
CA GLN A 180 -19.24 -8.89 -7.42
C GLN A 180 -18.32 -8.47 -6.27
N ILE A 181 -17.13 -9.07 -6.22
CA ILE A 181 -16.10 -8.79 -5.22
C ILE A 181 -14.93 -8.09 -5.90
N VAL A 182 -14.48 -6.97 -5.31
CA VAL A 182 -13.28 -6.26 -5.77
C VAL A 182 -12.19 -6.38 -4.73
N HIS A 183 -11.04 -6.91 -5.14
CA HIS A 183 -9.82 -6.90 -4.35
C HIS A 183 -8.94 -5.70 -4.75
N ILE A 184 -8.43 -4.97 -3.76
CA ILE A 184 -7.52 -3.83 -3.95
C ILE A 184 -6.15 -4.23 -3.36
N SER A 185 -5.10 -4.16 -4.18
CA SER A 185 -3.73 -4.56 -3.81
C SER A 185 -2.69 -3.78 -4.60
N GLY A 186 -1.42 -3.92 -4.21
CA GLY A 186 -0.27 -3.61 -5.06
C GLY A 186 -0.30 -4.42 -6.35
N TRP A 187 0.28 -3.85 -7.40
CA TRP A 187 0.23 -4.43 -8.75
C TRP A 187 1.06 -5.73 -8.86
N GLN A 188 2.05 -5.92 -7.99
CA GLN A 188 2.90 -7.11 -7.91
C GLN A 188 2.07 -8.39 -7.68
N HIS A 189 0.98 -8.29 -6.91
CA HIS A 189 0.03 -9.39 -6.66
C HIS A 189 -0.78 -9.79 -7.90
N LEU A 190 -0.87 -8.90 -8.88
CA LEU A 190 -1.67 -9.06 -10.10
C LEU A 190 -0.89 -9.71 -11.25
N ALA A 191 0.39 -10.00 -11.05
CA ALA A 191 1.23 -10.59 -12.06
C ALA A 191 0.78 -11.99 -12.47
N ALA A 192 0.88 -12.35 -13.75
CA ALA A 192 0.50 -13.67 -14.25
C ALA A 192 1.59 -14.75 -14.02
N GLN A 193 2.32 -14.66 -12.90
CA GLN A 193 3.42 -15.55 -12.53
C GLN A 193 2.99 -16.54 -11.45
N GLN A 194 3.56 -17.76 -11.45
CA GLN A 194 3.30 -18.74 -10.41
C GLN A 194 3.59 -18.18 -9.00
N GLY A 195 2.75 -18.54 -8.03
CA GLY A 195 2.89 -18.10 -6.64
C GLY A 195 2.30 -16.73 -6.33
N THR A 196 1.87 -15.96 -7.33
CA THR A 196 1.16 -14.69 -7.14
C THR A 196 -0.32 -14.91 -6.81
N LEU A 197 -0.93 -13.91 -6.17
CA LEU A 197 -2.34 -13.92 -5.79
C LEU A 197 -3.25 -14.11 -7.01
N PHE A 198 -2.94 -13.46 -8.13
CA PHE A 198 -3.71 -13.60 -9.37
C PHE A 198 -3.76 -15.05 -9.86
N ARG A 199 -2.60 -15.73 -9.97
CA ARG A 199 -2.56 -17.15 -10.36
C ARG A 199 -3.18 -18.07 -9.32
N LEU A 200 -3.01 -17.75 -8.03
CA LEU A 200 -3.62 -18.51 -6.95
C LEU A 200 -5.14 -18.36 -6.87
N LEU A 201 -5.77 -17.50 -7.66
CA LEU A 201 -7.22 -17.32 -7.72
C LEU A 201 -7.80 -17.58 -9.12
N ASP A 202 -7.04 -18.20 -10.02
CA ASP A 202 -7.42 -18.41 -11.43
C ASP A 202 -8.73 -19.21 -11.57
N ASP A 203 -9.02 -20.10 -10.63
CA ASP A 203 -10.28 -20.84 -10.51
C ASP A 203 -11.51 -19.93 -10.40
N LEU A 204 -11.33 -18.72 -9.85
CA LEU A 204 -12.38 -17.71 -9.72
C LEU A 204 -12.51 -16.80 -10.97
N LYS A 205 -11.69 -17.03 -12.01
CA LYS A 205 -11.62 -16.24 -13.25
C LYS A 205 -11.51 -14.72 -12.99
N PRO A 206 -10.52 -14.26 -12.20
CA PRO A 206 -10.41 -12.86 -11.80
C PRO A 206 -10.09 -11.95 -12.99
N LYS A 207 -10.63 -10.73 -12.97
CA LYS A 207 -10.25 -9.65 -13.88
C LYS A 207 -9.35 -8.64 -13.15
N ARG A 208 -8.39 -8.06 -13.86
CA ARG A 208 -7.43 -7.09 -13.33
C ARG A 208 -7.74 -5.69 -13.87
N PHE A 209 -7.64 -4.70 -13.01
CA PHE A 209 -7.83 -3.29 -13.35
C PHE A 209 -6.73 -2.47 -12.67
N LEU A 210 -5.99 -1.66 -13.43
CA LEU A 210 -5.02 -0.73 -12.89
C LEU A 210 -5.71 0.61 -12.61
N LEU A 211 -5.59 1.14 -11.39
CA LEU A 211 -6.19 2.43 -11.04
C LEU A 211 -5.52 3.55 -11.85
N GLY A 212 -6.32 4.53 -12.30
CA GLY A 212 -5.84 5.64 -13.15
C GLY A 212 -6.06 5.43 -14.65
N ARG A 213 -6.45 4.22 -15.09
CA ARG A 213 -7.06 3.97 -16.41
C ARG A 213 -8.24 3.00 -16.27
N LEU A 214 -9.44 3.45 -16.59
CA LEU A 214 -10.60 2.58 -16.73
C LEU A 214 -10.52 1.91 -18.10
N PHE A 215 -10.17 0.63 -18.15
CA PHE A 215 -10.40 -0.18 -19.36
C PHE A 215 -11.64 -1.05 -19.11
N LEU A 216 -12.64 -0.88 -19.98
CA LEU A 216 -13.84 -1.72 -20.12
C LEU A 216 -13.51 -2.96 -20.93
#